data_AF-A0A2E1KM21-F1
#
_entry.id   AF-A0A2E1KM21-F1
#
_cell.length_a   1.000
_cell.length_b   1.000
_cell.length_c   1.000
_cell.angle_alpha   90.00
_cell.angle_beta   90.00
_cell.angle_gamma   90.00
#
_symmetry.space_group_name_H-M   'P 1'
#
loop_
_entity.id
_entity.type
_entity.pdbx_description
1 polymer ?
#
loop_
_entity_poly.entity_id
_entity_poly.type
_entity_poly.pdbx_seq_one_letter_code
_entity_poly.pdbx_strand_id
1 'polypeptide(L)'
;MTDSLDHDQLALPPVSRREFLSRHVLGLGSVALATLLQQDKLLATPANVPRGPASYDLLPKQPHFAPRAKSMISLFMHGGPAHMELTDPKPELTRLHGKTYQGDIAYSFIKRASKR
;
A
#
# COMPACT_ATOMS: atom_id res chain seq x y z
N MET A 1 0.37 -85.57 15.96
CA MET A 1 1.62 -85.00 15.41
C MET A 1 1.20 -83.98 14.38
N THR A 2 1.43 -82.71 14.72
CA THR A 2 1.39 -81.48 13.91
C THR A 2 0.04 -81.12 13.27
N ASP A 3 -0.77 -80.29 13.92
CA ASP A 3 -0.66 -78.83 14.12
C ASP A 3 -1.43 -78.09 13.01
N SER A 4 -2.60 -77.62 13.41
CA SER A 4 -3.56 -76.83 12.67
C SER A 4 -2.93 -75.48 12.33
N LEU A 5 -2.75 -75.23 11.03
CA LEU A 5 -2.39 -73.91 10.52
C LEU A 5 -3.59 -72.97 10.66
N ASP A 6 -3.77 -72.43 11.86
CA ASP A 6 -4.58 -71.24 12.08
C ASP A 6 -3.95 -70.10 11.27
N HIS A 7 -4.59 -69.81 10.14
CA HIS A 7 -4.36 -68.57 9.39
C HIS A 7 -4.88 -67.43 10.25
N ASP A 8 -4.01 -66.91 11.10
CA ASP A 8 -4.20 -65.69 11.87
C ASP A 8 -4.32 -64.52 10.88
N GLN A 9 -5.54 -64.33 10.38
CA GLN A 9 -5.91 -63.21 9.56
C GLN A 9 -5.77 -61.95 10.40
N LEU A 10 -4.75 -61.15 10.09
CA LEU A 10 -4.56 -59.78 10.55
C LEU A 10 -5.72 -58.89 10.07
N ALA A 11 -6.90 -59.06 10.67
CA ALA A 11 -8.04 -58.20 10.48
C ALA A 11 -7.77 -56.89 11.23
N LEU A 12 -7.34 -55.87 10.49
CA LEU A 12 -7.16 -54.53 11.05
C LEU A 12 -8.50 -54.05 11.66
N PRO A 13 -8.49 -53.50 12.89
CA PRO A 13 -9.71 -53.04 13.53
C PRO A 13 -10.40 -51.97 12.66
N PRO A 14 -11.75 -51.98 12.56
CA PRO A 14 -12.46 -51.03 11.72
C PRO A 14 -12.18 -49.60 12.18
N VAL A 15 -11.56 -48.81 11.29
CA VAL A 15 -11.19 -47.42 11.59
C VAL A 15 -12.46 -46.58 11.65
N SER A 16 -12.73 -45.95 12.80
CA SER A 16 -13.85 -45.03 12.92
C SER A 16 -13.62 -43.76 12.08
N ARG A 17 -14.68 -43.16 11.54
CA ARG A 17 -14.58 -41.89 10.79
C ARG A 17 -13.82 -40.81 11.56
N ARG A 18 -14.04 -40.74 12.88
CA ARG A 18 -13.36 -39.81 13.78
C ARG A 18 -11.85 -40.08 13.84
N GLU A 19 -11.46 -41.35 13.94
CA GLU A 19 -10.07 -41.80 13.98
C GLU A 19 -9.35 -41.52 12.66
N PHE A 20 -10.01 -41.77 11.54
CA PHE A 20 -9.48 -41.46 10.22
C PHE A 20 -9.22 -39.95 10.06
N LEU A 21 -10.20 -39.11 10.43
CA LEU A 21 -10.04 -37.66 10.36
C LEU A 21 -8.97 -37.16 11.35
N SER A 22 -8.92 -37.68 12.58
CA SER A 22 -7.91 -37.26 13.56
C SER A 22 -6.49 -37.61 13.13
N ARG A 23 -6.30 -38.75 12.46
CA ARG A 23 -4.98 -39.19 11.96
C ARG A 23 -4.52 -38.43 10.71
N HIS A 24 -5.45 -37.95 9.87
CA HIS A 24 -5.13 -37.32 8.58
C HIS A 24 -5.41 -35.80 8.50
N VAL A 25 -5.82 -35.17 9.62
CA VAL A 25 -6.13 -33.73 9.70
C VAL A 25 -4.96 -32.85 9.24
N LEU A 26 -3.72 -33.19 9.63
CA LEU A 26 -2.54 -32.39 9.27
C LEU A 26 -2.22 -32.46 7.76
N GLY A 27 -2.44 -33.62 7.13
CA GLY A 27 -2.23 -33.82 5.69
C GLY A 27 -3.25 -33.05 4.86
N LEU A 28 -4.54 -33.26 5.12
CA LEU A 28 -5.61 -32.56 4.40
C LEU A 28 -5.61 -31.05 4.68
N GLY A 29 -5.32 -30.64 5.92
CA GLY A 29 -5.23 -29.24 6.31
C GLY A 29 -4.09 -28.49 5.62
N SER A 30 -2.93 -29.12 5.43
CA SER A 30 -1.81 -28.49 4.71
C SER A 30 -2.09 -28.28 3.23
N VAL A 31 -2.79 -29.22 2.57
CA VAL A 31 -3.24 -29.05 1.17
C VAL A 31 -4.28 -27.93 1.05
N ALA A 32 -5.24 -27.89 1.98
CA ALA A 32 -6.22 -26.81 2.04
C ALA A 32 -5.56 -25.44 2.25
N LEU A 33 -4.60 -25.34 3.17
CA LEU A 33 -3.82 -24.13 3.40
C LEU A 33 -3.02 -23.71 2.17
N ALA A 34 -2.33 -24.65 1.51
CA ALA A 34 -1.59 -24.39 0.28
C ALA A 34 -2.50 -23.85 -0.83
N THR A 35 -3.72 -24.39 -0.94
CA THR A 35 -4.74 -23.94 -1.89
C THR A 35 -5.19 -22.50 -1.58
N LEU A 36 -5.44 -22.17 -0.31
CA LEU A 36 -5.83 -20.82 0.11
C LEU A 36 -4.72 -19.79 -0.14
N LEU A 37 -3.48 -20.13 0.21
CA LEU A 37 -2.31 -19.27 -0.05
C LEU A 37 -2.09 -19.04 -1.55
N GLN A 38 -2.41 -20.03 -2.39
CA GLN A 38 -2.38 -19.90 -3.85
C GLN A 38 -3.47 -18.94 -4.34
N GLN A 39 -4.69 -19.04 -3.82
CA GLN A 39 -5.81 -18.16 -4.17
C GLN A 39 -5.52 -16.70 -3.79
N ASP A 40 -4.97 -16.48 -2.60
CA ASP A 40 -4.62 -15.15 -2.08
C ASP A 40 -3.29 -14.60 -2.64
N LYS A 41 -2.63 -15.34 -3.55
CA LYS A 41 -1.33 -14.98 -4.15
C LYS A 41 -0.22 -14.73 -3.12
N LEU A 42 -0.28 -15.42 -1.99
CA LEU A 42 0.70 -15.31 -0.90
C LEU A 42 1.84 -16.32 -1.01
N LEU A 43 1.78 -17.24 -1.98
CA LEU A 43 2.89 -18.16 -2.26
C LEU A 43 4.09 -17.40 -2.83
N ALA A 44 5.28 -17.77 -2.36
CA ALA A 44 6.52 -17.24 -2.89
C ALA A 44 6.62 -17.53 -4.39
N THR A 45 6.89 -16.50 -5.19
CA THR A 45 7.18 -16.67 -6.61
C THR A 45 8.48 -17.45 -6.77
N PRO A 46 8.51 -18.54 -7.58
CA PRO A 46 9.74 -19.31 -7.78
C PRO A 46 10.85 -18.44 -8.34
N ALA A 47 12.09 -18.65 -7.88
CA ALA A 47 13.25 -17.83 -8.27
C ALA A 47 13.51 -17.77 -9.79
N ASN A 48 13.03 -18.76 -10.54
CA ASN A 48 13.23 -18.91 -11.98
C ASN A 48 12.09 -18.36 -12.85
N VAL A 49 11.07 -17.73 -12.26
CA VAL A 49 10.08 -17.00 -13.06
C VAL A 49 10.68 -15.65 -13.42
N PRO A 50 10.80 -15.28 -14.70
CA PRO A 50 11.18 -13.94 -15.09
C PRO A 50 10.21 -12.98 -14.40
N ARG A 51 10.68 -12.26 -13.38
CA ARG A 51 9.98 -11.09 -12.90
C ARG A 51 9.98 -10.16 -14.10
N GLY A 52 8.86 -10.13 -14.83
CA GLY A 52 8.62 -9.11 -15.84
C GLY A 52 9.01 -7.76 -15.26
N PRO A 53 9.48 -6.80 -16.08
CA PRO A 53 9.92 -5.51 -15.58
C PRO A 53 8.85 -5.01 -14.61
N ALA A 54 9.24 -4.74 -13.37
CA ALA A 54 8.32 -4.21 -12.40
C ALA A 54 7.77 -2.92 -13.01
N SER A 55 6.56 -3.01 -13.56
CA SER A 55 5.91 -1.93 -14.25
C SER A 55 5.45 -0.98 -13.17
N TYR A 56 6.33 -0.05 -12.81
CA TYR A 56 5.98 1.08 -11.99
C TYR A 56 5.24 2.06 -12.88
N ASP A 57 3.92 1.87 -12.92
CA ASP A 57 3.03 2.82 -13.54
C ASP A 57 2.62 3.87 -12.50
N LEU A 58 2.55 5.13 -12.93
CA LEU A 58 2.04 6.25 -12.15
C LEU A 58 0.51 6.31 -12.18
N LEU A 59 -0.14 5.39 -12.89
CA LEU A 59 -1.59 5.28 -12.89
C LEU A 59 -2.14 5.08 -11.47
N PRO A 60 -3.26 5.74 -11.12
CA PRO A 60 -3.93 5.56 -9.85
C PRO A 60 -4.31 4.09 -9.61
N LYS A 61 -3.86 3.53 -8.49
CA LYS A 61 -4.23 2.17 -8.08
C LYS A 61 -5.64 2.16 -7.50
N GLN A 62 -6.39 1.09 -7.77
CA GLN A 62 -7.73 0.93 -7.25
C GLN A 62 -7.65 0.57 -5.74
N PRO A 63 -8.28 1.36 -4.85
CA PRO A 63 -8.28 1.05 -3.43
C PRO A 63 -9.16 -0.18 -3.15
N HIS A 64 -8.87 -0.91 -2.07
CA HIS A 64 -9.64 -2.09 -1.67
C HIS A 64 -11.09 -1.76 -1.22
N PHE A 65 -11.35 -0.50 -0.89
CA PHE A 65 -12.66 -0.01 -0.44
C PHE A 65 -13.06 1.25 -1.19
N ALA A 66 -14.37 1.52 -1.24
CA ALA A 66 -14.88 2.76 -1.80
C ALA A 66 -14.28 3.98 -1.05
N PRO A 67 -13.64 4.92 -1.75
CA PRO A 67 -13.01 6.07 -1.10
C PRO A 67 -14.05 6.95 -0.42
N ARG A 68 -13.83 7.28 0.85
CA ARG A 68 -14.66 8.22 1.61
C ARG A 68 -13.77 9.30 2.21
N ALA A 69 -13.96 10.56 1.78
CA ALA A 69 -13.29 11.69 2.39
C ALA A 69 -13.80 11.89 3.83
N LYS A 70 -12.90 11.78 4.82
CA LYS A 70 -13.24 11.96 6.24
C LYS A 70 -12.85 13.34 6.77
N SER A 71 -11.88 13.99 6.16
CA SER A 71 -11.38 15.30 6.59
C SER A 71 -10.75 16.05 5.42
N MET A 72 -10.87 17.38 5.45
CA MET A 72 -10.17 18.30 4.55
C MET A 72 -9.15 19.09 5.36
N ILE A 73 -7.88 18.99 5.01
CA ILE A 73 -6.80 19.76 5.64
C ILE A 73 -6.45 20.90 4.68
N SER A 74 -6.78 22.14 5.06
CA SER A 74 -6.39 23.34 4.32
C SER A 74 -5.20 23.99 5.02
N LEU A 75 -4.03 23.98 4.37
CA LEU A 75 -2.83 24.62 4.89
C LEU A 75 -2.67 26.00 4.25
N PHE A 76 -2.78 27.06 5.05
CA PHE A 76 -2.47 28.43 4.63
C PHE A 76 -1.06 28.79 5.10
N MET A 77 -0.07 28.54 4.25
CA MET A 77 1.32 28.89 4.55
C MET A 77 1.56 30.36 4.18
N HIS A 78 1.72 31.22 5.18
CA HIS A 78 2.11 32.60 4.95
C HIS A 78 3.60 32.64 4.55
N GLY A 79 3.91 33.23 3.40
CA GLY A 79 5.29 33.47 2.96
C GLY A 79 5.79 32.56 1.85
N GLY A 80 4.97 31.63 1.35
CA GLY A 80 5.25 30.95 0.08
C GLY A 80 4.94 31.89 -1.09
N PRO A 81 5.76 31.90 -2.17
CA PRO A 81 5.41 32.62 -3.37
C PRO A 81 4.11 32.04 -3.93
N ALA A 82 3.15 32.91 -4.26
CA ALA A 82 1.87 32.47 -4.81
C ALA A 82 2.10 31.73 -6.13
N HIS A 83 1.21 30.80 -6.47
CA HIS A 83 1.28 30.08 -7.75
C HIS A 83 1.36 31.04 -8.95
N MET A 84 0.64 32.17 -8.86
CA MET A 84 0.70 33.26 -9.84
C MET A 84 2.06 33.96 -9.89
N GLU A 85 2.78 34.06 -8.76
CA GLU A 85 4.07 34.74 -8.70
C GLU A 85 5.22 33.89 -9.27
N LEU A 86 5.11 32.56 -9.20
CA LEU A 86 6.14 31.60 -9.63
C LEU A 86 6.15 31.32 -11.13
N THR A 87 4.98 31.31 -11.76
CA THR A 87 4.81 30.76 -13.11
C THR A 87 4.53 31.81 -14.18
N ASP A 88 4.25 33.06 -13.77
CA ASP A 88 4.03 34.16 -14.71
C ASP A 88 5.34 34.93 -14.96
N PRO A 89 5.87 34.95 -16.20
CA PRO A 89 7.02 35.77 -16.54
C PRO A 89 6.70 37.25 -16.34
N LYS A 90 7.53 37.94 -15.55
CA LYS A 90 7.37 39.38 -15.26
C LYS A 90 8.37 40.21 -16.08
N PRO A 91 8.04 40.58 -17.34
CA PRO A 91 8.99 41.21 -18.27
C PRO A 91 9.56 42.54 -17.74
N GLU A 92 8.74 43.33 -17.04
CA GLU A 92 9.17 44.59 -16.43
C GLU A 92 10.17 44.38 -15.29
N LEU A 93 9.99 43.34 -14.47
CA LEU A 93 10.96 43.00 -13.41
C LEU A 93 12.28 42.53 -14.02
N THR A 94 12.24 41.75 -15.10
CA THR A 94 13.44 41.35 -15.84
C THR A 94 14.15 42.56 -16.44
N ARG A 95 13.42 43.49 -17.05
CA ARG A 95 13.96 44.72 -17.66
C ARG A 95 14.60 45.68 -16.64
N LEU A 96 14.07 45.70 -15.43
CA LEU A 96 14.52 46.57 -14.34
C LEU A 96 15.47 45.87 -13.36
N HIS A 97 15.85 44.62 -13.64
CA HIS A 97 16.79 43.86 -12.81
C HIS A 97 18.13 44.60 -12.67
N GLY A 98 18.59 44.77 -11.43
CA GLY A 98 19.85 45.45 -11.11
C GLY A 98 19.81 46.99 -11.13
N LYS A 99 18.66 47.62 -11.39
CA LYS A 99 18.53 49.08 -11.33
C LYS A 99 18.16 49.54 -9.92
N THR A 100 18.88 50.53 -9.41
CA THR A 100 18.54 51.20 -8.14
C THR A 100 17.26 52.00 -8.30
N TYR A 101 16.31 51.82 -7.38
CA TYR A 101 15.08 52.60 -7.33
C TYR A 101 15.40 54.07 -6.98
N GLN A 102 14.89 55.01 -7.78
CA GLN A 102 15.19 56.45 -7.71
C GLN A 102 14.01 57.29 -7.17
N GLY A 103 12.90 56.66 -6.80
CA GLY A 103 11.71 57.36 -6.33
C GLY A 103 11.69 57.55 -4.81
N ASP A 104 10.85 58.45 -4.34
CA ASP A 104 10.55 58.57 -2.92
C ASP A 104 9.76 57.34 -2.46
N ILE A 105 10.26 56.66 -1.43
CA ILE A 105 9.59 55.50 -0.85
C ILE A 105 8.56 56.01 0.17
N ALA A 106 7.30 55.99 -0.22
CA ALA A 106 6.19 56.27 0.69
C ALA A 106 5.90 55.02 1.54
N TYR A 107 6.29 55.05 2.81
CA TYR A 107 5.95 53.99 3.77
C TYR A 107 4.53 54.19 4.29
N SER A 108 3.58 53.39 3.79
CA SER A 108 2.26 53.28 4.41
C SER A 108 2.36 52.41 5.67
N PHE A 109 2.77 53.01 6.79
CA PHE A 109 2.84 52.29 8.06
C PHE A 109 1.45 51.80 8.48
N ILE A 110 1.24 50.48 8.43
CA ILE A 110 0.08 49.75 8.96
C ILE A 110 -0.05 49.89 10.50
N LYS A 111 0.99 50.41 11.20
CA LYS A 111 1.00 50.64 12.66
C LYS A 111 0.09 51.78 13.16
N ARG A 112 -0.74 52.40 12.32
CA ARG A 112 -1.81 53.31 12.78
C ARG A 112 -3.12 52.62 13.18
N ALA A 113 -3.27 51.31 12.93
CA ALA A 113 -4.41 50.55 13.44
C ALA A 113 -4.12 50.01 14.86
N SER A 114 -3.86 50.89 15.83
CA SER A 114 -4.17 50.70 17.26
C SER A 114 -3.62 51.87 18.07
N LYS A 115 -4.51 52.79 18.46
CA LYS A 115 -4.47 53.46 19.77
C LYS A 115 -5.84 54.05 20.13
N ARG A 116 -6.80 53.18 20.42
CA ARG A 116 -7.78 53.22 21.52
C ARG A 116 -8.83 52.15 21.30
#